data_AF-A0A2W4HW90-F1
#
_entry.id   AF-A0A2W4HW90-F1
#
_cell.length_a   1.000
_cell.length_b   1.000
_cell.length_c   1.000
_cell.angle_alpha   90.00
_cell.angle_beta   90.00
_cell.angle_gamma   90.00
#
_symmetry.space_group_name_H-M   'P 1'
#
loop_
_entity.id
_entity.type
_entity.pdbx_description
1 polymer ?
#
loop_
_entity_poly.entity_id
_entity_poly.type
_entity_poly.pdbx_seq_one_letter_code
_entity_poly.pdbx_strand_id
1 'polypeptide(L)'
;SADKQFRLNTLAAGDLDVQGAVTGNDIRLTTFATGGGNILLNNTLTSSGAGNQVVLSADGSITGTSTVSGTTVSLTATNGN
;
A
#
# COMPACT_ATOMS: atom_id res chain seq x y z
N SER A 1 12.69 1.25 20.78
CA SER A 1 11.39 1.05 20.10
C SER A 1 11.63 0.07 18.97
N ALA A 2 10.85 -1.00 18.84
CA ALA A 2 10.99 -1.93 17.71
C ALA A 2 10.27 -1.35 16.48
N ASP A 3 10.91 -1.38 15.31
CA ASP A 3 10.30 -0.98 14.05
C ASP A 3 9.13 -1.94 13.72
N LYS A 4 7.92 -1.40 13.67
CA LYS A 4 6.70 -2.10 13.29
C LYS A 4 6.57 -2.10 11.77
N GLN A 5 6.81 -3.25 11.17
CA GLN A 5 6.66 -3.46 9.73
C GLN A 5 5.27 -4.01 9.45
N PHE A 6 4.53 -3.41 8.50
CA PHE A 6 3.31 -4.00 7.95
C PHE A 6 3.56 -4.35 6.49
N ARG A 7 3.51 -5.65 6.16
CA ARG A 7 3.77 -6.15 4.81
C ARG A 7 2.64 -7.08 4.39
N LEU A 8 2.01 -6.77 3.26
CA LEU A 8 1.00 -7.61 2.63
C LEU A 8 1.35 -7.78 1.16
N ASN A 9 1.36 -9.03 0.70
CA ASN A 9 1.60 -9.39 -0.68
C ASN A 9 0.53 -10.39 -1.14
N THR A 10 -0.31 -9.99 -2.09
CA THR A 10 -1.31 -10.85 -2.70
C THR A 10 -0.76 -11.40 -4.02
N LEU A 11 -0.38 -12.67 -4.01
CA LEU A 11 0.13 -13.43 -5.16
C LEU A 11 -0.98 -14.15 -5.96
N ALA A 12 -2.21 -14.12 -5.45
CA ALA A 12 -3.38 -14.70 -6.11
C ALA A 12 -4.15 -13.60 -6.83
N ALA A 13 -4.77 -13.94 -7.97
CA ALA A 13 -5.53 -12.98 -8.76
C ALA A 13 -6.60 -12.27 -7.93
N GLY A 14 -6.48 -10.95 -7.75
CA GLY A 14 -7.47 -10.16 -7.04
C GLY A 14 -7.00 -8.74 -6.70
N ASP A 15 -8.00 -7.90 -6.45
CA ASP A 15 -7.80 -6.56 -5.92
C ASP A 15 -7.49 -6.62 -4.42
N LEU A 16 -6.59 -5.76 -3.97
CA LEU A 16 -6.36 -5.50 -2.56
C LEU A 16 -7.23 -4.33 -2.12
N ASP A 17 -8.29 -4.62 -1.36
CA ASP A 17 -9.15 -3.62 -0.74
C ASP A 17 -8.71 -3.32 0.70
N VAL A 18 -8.24 -2.09 0.93
CA VAL A 18 -7.77 -1.62 2.24
C VAL A 18 -8.86 -0.76 2.89
N GLN A 19 -9.72 -1.44 3.66
CA GLN A 19 -10.88 -0.80 4.32
C GLN A 19 -10.56 -0.26 5.72
N GLY A 20 -9.50 -0.74 6.36
CA GLY A 20 -9.10 -0.34 7.72
C GLY A 20 -7.86 0.55 7.74
N ALA A 21 -7.73 1.37 8.77
CA ALA A 21 -6.53 2.19 8.96
C ALA A 21 -5.29 1.32 9.14
N VAL A 22 -4.21 1.62 8.42
CA VAL A 22 -2.94 0.90 8.52
C VAL A 22 -1.91 1.83 9.15
N THR A 23 -1.31 1.39 10.27
CA THR A 23 -0.24 2.14 10.94
C THR A 23 1.00 1.28 11.08
N GLY A 24 2.17 1.88 10.84
CA GLY A 24 3.45 1.19 10.91
C GLY A 24 4.62 2.15 10.89
N ASN A 25 5.83 1.60 10.93
CA ASN A 25 7.05 2.33 10.60
C ASN A 25 7.45 2.15 9.14
N ASP A 26 6.98 1.08 8.51
CA ASP A 26 7.26 0.76 7.13
C ASP A 26 6.10 -0.10 6.62
N ILE A 27 5.33 0.47 5.70
CA ILE A 27 4.12 -0.13 5.14
C ILE A 27 4.43 -0.53 3.71
N ARG A 28 4.35 -1.82 3.39
CA ARG A 28 4.48 -2.32 2.01
C ARG A 28 3.26 -3.14 1.63
N LEU A 29 2.50 -2.65 0.65
CA LEU A 29 1.37 -3.35 0.06
C LEU A 29 1.69 -3.68 -1.39
N THR A 30 1.55 -4.94 -1.76
CA THR A 30 1.78 -5.40 -3.11
C THR A 30 0.64 -6.30 -3.55
N THR A 31 0.11 -6.04 -4.74
CA THR A 31 -0.77 -6.98 -5.43
C THR A 31 -0.24 -7.23 -6.83
N PHE A 32 -0.27 -8.50 -7.23
CA PHE A 32 0.08 -8.92 -8.58
C PHE A 32 -0.96 -9.95 -9.03
N ALA A 33 -1.95 -9.50 -9.80
CA ALA A 33 -3.00 -10.35 -10.35
C ALA A 33 -2.79 -10.61 -11.85
N THR A 34 -1.58 -11.03 -12.23
CA THR A 34 -1.22 -11.36 -13.63
C THR A 34 -1.50 -10.21 -14.62
N GLY A 35 -1.30 -8.97 -14.19
CA GLY A 35 -1.49 -7.75 -14.97
C GLY A 35 -2.79 -6.98 -14.69
N GLY A 36 -3.54 -7.32 -13.64
CA GLY A 36 -4.83 -6.68 -13.35
C GLY A 36 -5.14 -6.42 -11.88
N GLY A 37 -4.17 -6.57 -10.97
CA GLY A 37 -4.38 -6.44 -9.53
C GLY A 37 -4.39 -4.98 -9.15
N ASN A 38 -5.53 -4.51 -8.65
CA ASN A 38 -5.66 -3.12 -8.20
C ASN A 38 -5.49 -3.02 -6.69
N ILE A 39 -4.99 -1.88 -6.21
CA ILE A 39 -5.09 -1.52 -4.78
C ILE A 39 -6.18 -0.46 -4.66
N LEU A 40 -7.26 -0.79 -3.94
CA LEU A 40 -8.29 0.17 -3.56
C LEU A 40 -8.00 0.66 -2.13
N LEU A 41 -7.61 1.93 -2.01
CA LEU A 41 -7.30 2.58 -0.74
C LEU A 41 -8.49 3.46 -0.31
N ASN A 42 -9.29 2.98 0.64
CA ASN A 42 -10.41 3.74 1.21
C ASN A 42 -10.20 4.13 2.68
N ASN A 43 -8.97 4.02 3.19
CA ASN A 43 -8.63 4.37 4.55
C ASN A 43 -7.21 4.92 4.70
N THR A 44 -6.94 5.59 5.81
CA THR A 44 -5.65 6.25 6.07
C THR A 44 -4.53 5.25 6.28
N LEU A 45 -3.41 5.48 5.58
CA LEU A 45 -2.13 4.80 5.81
C LEU A 45 -1.18 5.79 6.50
N THR A 46 -0.70 5.45 7.69
CA THR A 46 0.23 6.29 8.45
C THR A 46 1.51 5.52 8.78
N SER A 47 2.59 5.90 8.11
CA SER A 47 3.94 5.50 8.45
C SER A 47 4.60 6.53 9.37
N SER A 48 5.43 6.09 10.32
CA SER A 48 6.10 6.96 11.30
C SER A 48 7.42 6.36 11.80
N GLY A 49 8.15 7.01 12.71
CA GLY A 49 9.39 6.45 13.28
C GLY A 49 10.58 6.40 12.30
N ALA A 50 11.50 5.44 12.46
CA ALA A 50 12.77 5.44 11.73
C ALA A 50 12.64 4.94 10.27
N GLY A 51 11.79 3.94 10.01
CA GLY A 51 11.51 3.44 8.66
C GLY A 51 10.65 4.37 7.80
N ASN A 52 9.83 5.20 8.45
CA ASN A 52 8.79 6.11 7.94
C ASN A 52 8.52 6.12 6.41
N GLN A 53 8.17 4.96 5.86
CA GLN A 53 7.92 4.78 4.44
C GLN A 53 6.60 4.06 4.18
N VAL A 54 5.97 4.40 3.06
CA VAL A 54 4.84 3.68 2.47
C VAL A 54 5.22 3.31 1.03
N VAL A 55 5.12 2.03 0.69
CA VAL A 55 5.34 1.51 -0.65
C VAL A 55 4.10 0.74 -1.08
N LEU A 56 3.49 1.17 -2.17
CA LEU A 56 2.32 0.57 -2.78
C LEU A 56 2.69 0.13 -4.18
N SER A 57 2.49 -1.14 -4.50
CA SER A 57 2.78 -1.69 -5.82
C SER A 57 1.59 -2.51 -6.33
N ALA A 58 1.00 -2.05 -7.42
CA ALA A 58 -0.07 -2.71 -8.14
C ALA A 58 0.40 -2.98 -9.58
N ASP A 59 0.06 -4.13 -10.15
CA ASP A 59 0.23 -4.36 -11.60
C ASP A 59 -0.97 -3.83 -12.42
N GLY A 60 -2.10 -3.51 -11.76
CA GLY A 60 -3.20 -2.71 -12.29
C GLY A 60 -3.10 -1.23 -11.90
N SER A 61 -4.11 -0.71 -11.19
CA SER A 61 -4.20 0.67 -10.69
C SER A 61 -4.10 0.75 -9.17
N ILE A 62 -3.72 1.93 -8.65
CA ILE A 62 -3.94 2.30 -7.24
C ILE A 62 -5.01 3.39 -7.25
N THR A 63 -6.12 3.22 -6.53
CA THR A 63 -7.25 4.17 -6.54
C THR A 63 -7.85 4.35 -5.15
N GLY A 64 -8.75 5.33 -5.00
CA GLY A 64 -9.52 5.57 -3.77
C GLY A 64 -9.32 6.98 -3.22
N THR A 65 -9.85 7.24 -2.02
CA THR A 65 -9.92 8.59 -1.40
C THR A 65 -9.06 8.72 -0.14
N SER A 66 -8.02 7.89 -0.02
CA SER A 66 -7.20 7.80 1.19
C SER A 66 -6.21 8.96 1.35
N THR A 67 -5.87 9.23 2.61
CA THR A 67 -4.66 9.97 2.96
C THR A 67 -3.52 8.98 3.21
N VAL A 68 -2.41 9.13 2.50
CA VAL A 68 -1.19 8.34 2.71
C VAL A 68 -0.10 9.24 3.28
N SER A 69 0.35 8.94 4.48
CA SER A 69 1.34 9.73 5.20
C SER A 69 2.60 8.92 5.51
N GLY A 70 3.75 9.50 5.16
CA GLY A 70 5.08 9.02 5.53
C GLY A 70 6.15 9.98 5.02
N THR A 71 7.40 9.86 5.46
CA THR A 71 8.50 10.67 4.90
C THR A 71 8.81 10.29 3.46
N THR A 72 8.58 9.03 3.10
CA THR A 72 8.65 8.56 1.72
C THR A 72 7.38 7.81 1.38
N VAL A 73 6.71 8.23 0.32
CA VAL A 73 5.51 7.60 -0.21
C VAL A 73 5.77 7.27 -1.67
N SER A 74 5.79 5.98 -2.00
CA SER A 74 6.02 5.47 -3.35
C SER A 74 4.81 4.67 -3.80
N LEU A 75 4.20 5.10 -4.91
CA LEU A 75 3.08 4.43 -5.55
C LEU A 75 3.53 4.01 -6.94
N THR A 76 3.53 2.72 -7.21
CA THR A 76 3.81 2.16 -8.54
C THR A 76 2.60 1.39 -9.00
N ALA A 77 2.05 1.78 -10.14
CA ALA A 77 0.91 1.15 -10.80
C ALA A 77 1.12 1.19 -12.31
N THR A 78 0.78 0.11 -13.02
CA THR A 78 0.87 0.06 -14.49
C THR A 78 -0.14 1.00 -15.14
N ASN A 79 -1.37 1.01 -14.62
CA ASN A 79 -2.51 1.68 -15.24
C ASN A 79 -2.79 3.08 -14.65
N GLY A 80 -2.06 3.47 -13.60
CA GLY A 80 -2.17 4.79 -12.97
C GLY A 80 -2.42 4.72 -11.46
N ASN A 81 -2.06 5.81 -10.79
CA ASN A 81 -2.24 6.06 -9.37
C ASN A 81 -2.96 7.39 -9.12
#